data_AF-A0A8B8QX11-F1
#
_entry.id   AF-A0A8B8QX11-F1
#
_cell.length_a   1.000
_cell.length_b   1.000
_cell.length_c   1.000
_cell.angle_alpha   90.00
_cell.angle_beta   90.00
_cell.angle_gamma   90.00
#
_symmetry.space_group_name_H-M   'P 1'
#
loop_
_entity.id
_entity.type
_entity.pdbx_description
1 polymer ?
#
loop_
_entity_poly.entity_id
_entity_poly.type
_entity_poly.pdbx_seq_one_letter_code
_entity_poly.pdbx_strand_id
1 'polypeptide(L)'
;MDNKTGKLFLIFAKRSDYLTQLTKYLSDDGWHVRSIDDLRVLAAINDKVQSDTVCLLITEPLARDLSKKELLLIVKFTSKNGSLIIAGSGDSQKQDHRDKLNVLAAQYGIRFNDDCVIRPNPYKHYHPKEVLIEDFVVNRGLGDSLRKHIGRKKSIDDSYLKEQGVGTGPRIIYAEGCTLSVGKRSTIVMTSSKWALPSSQAICSFHRDKDGSNRVIALGSASIMEDPYIEKEDNMALIKTFIEFISNKDFAINVSDAKTIEIPESNITPDVNRLIEVPIACFQEPDPLPDDKSTLIDKKLFNIDNSMLPKLIEAYGKLNVSRGPLTLIKPEIDRLPLELEPATHGFLLRKLTREK
;
A
#
# COMPACT_ATOMS: atom_id res chain seq x y z
N MET A 1 3.63 26.59 35.30
CA MET A 1 3.69 25.23 35.83
C MET A 1 2.26 24.78 35.99
N ASP A 2 1.84 23.74 35.27
CA ASP A 2 0.64 22.97 35.59
C ASP A 2 0.96 21.51 35.24
N ASN A 3 1.44 20.79 36.25
CA ASN A 3 1.59 19.34 36.24
C ASN A 3 0.19 18.74 36.33
N LYS A 4 -0.48 18.56 35.18
CA LYS A 4 -1.61 17.64 35.10
C LYS A 4 -1.08 16.29 34.66
N THR A 5 -1.15 15.32 35.57
CA THR A 5 -1.12 13.88 35.26
C THR A 5 -2.22 13.62 34.22
N GLY A 6 -1.83 13.41 32.96
CA GLY A 6 -2.79 13.31 31.87
C GLY A 6 -2.18 12.62 30.66
N LYS A 7 -3.04 12.01 29.83
CA LYS A 7 -2.66 11.35 28.58
C LYS A 7 -2.06 12.40 27.64
N LEU A 8 -0.83 12.19 27.19
CA LEU A 8 -0.09 13.14 26.33
C LEU A 8 0.07 12.56 24.93
N PHE A 9 -0.34 13.31 23.91
CA PHE A 9 -0.20 12.92 22.50
C PHE A 9 0.73 13.91 21.79
N LEU A 10 1.85 13.43 21.28
CA LEU A 10 2.87 14.22 20.61
C LEU A 10 2.81 13.96 19.11
N ILE A 11 2.71 15.02 18.31
CA ILE A 11 2.66 14.91 16.85
C ILE A 11 3.96 15.45 16.28
N PHE A 12 4.70 14.59 15.58
CA PHE A 12 5.87 14.94 14.79
C PHE A 12 5.53 14.74 13.31
N ALA A 13 5.01 15.79 12.68
CA ALA A 13 4.51 15.76 11.31
C ALA A 13 4.93 17.04 10.58
N LYS A 14 5.31 16.94 9.30
CA LYS A 14 5.55 18.13 8.45
C LYS A 14 4.28 18.94 8.20
N ARG A 15 3.13 18.28 8.27
CA ARG A 15 1.81 18.79 7.91
C ARG A 15 0.85 18.68 9.10
N SER A 16 1.22 19.25 10.24
CA SER A 16 0.34 19.25 11.43
C SER A 16 -1.00 19.94 11.19
N ASP A 17 -1.06 20.86 10.22
CA ASP A 17 -2.25 21.65 9.88
C ASP A 17 -3.40 20.83 9.28
N TYR A 18 -3.11 19.61 8.80
CA TYR A 18 -4.12 18.70 8.23
C TYR A 18 -4.64 17.69 9.26
N LEU A 19 -4.27 17.81 10.54
CA LEU A 19 -4.68 16.90 11.61
C LEU A 19 -5.63 17.59 12.60
N THR A 20 -6.32 18.66 12.17
CA THR A 20 -7.15 19.46 13.08
C THR A 20 -8.29 18.66 13.68
N GLN A 21 -8.98 17.85 12.86
CA GLN A 21 -10.07 16.99 13.29
C GLN A 21 -9.57 15.89 14.24
N LEU A 22 -8.40 15.32 13.96
CA LEU A 22 -7.75 14.36 14.86
C LEU A 22 -7.43 15.01 16.21
N THR A 23 -6.87 16.22 16.22
CA THR A 23 -6.52 16.90 17.48
C THR A 23 -7.74 17.25 18.31
N LYS A 24 -8.84 17.65 17.65
CA LYS A 24 -10.12 17.89 18.30
C LYS A 24 -10.67 16.62 18.92
N TYR A 25 -10.70 15.53 18.15
CA TYR A 25 -11.14 14.22 18.65
C TYR A 25 -10.34 13.76 19.87
N LEU A 26 -9.01 13.88 19.80
CA LEU A 26 -8.12 13.54 20.90
C LEU A 26 -8.37 14.42 22.13
N SER A 27 -8.62 15.72 21.94
CA SER A 27 -8.95 16.63 23.04
C SER A 27 -10.28 16.29 23.71
N ASP A 28 -11.28 15.85 22.94
CA ASP A 28 -12.58 15.39 23.44
C ASP A 28 -12.43 14.09 24.25
N ASP A 29 -11.50 13.19 23.87
CA ASP A 29 -11.15 11.96 24.60
C ASP A 29 -10.21 12.22 25.80
N GLY A 30 -9.90 13.48 26.11
CA GLY A 30 -9.10 13.91 27.26
C GLY A 30 -7.58 13.84 27.05
N TRP A 31 -7.11 13.73 25.81
CA TRP A 31 -5.68 13.79 25.48
C TRP A 31 -5.19 15.23 25.33
N HIS A 32 -4.04 15.51 25.90
CA HIS A 32 -3.31 16.75 25.62
C HIS A 32 -2.45 16.60 24.38
N VAL A 33 -2.88 17.20 23.27
CA VAL A 33 -2.17 17.14 22.00
C VAL A 33 -1.14 18.26 21.91
N ARG A 34 0.10 17.95 21.53
CA ARG A 34 1.17 18.92 21.24
C ARG A 34 1.87 18.59 19.94
N SER A 35 1.91 19.54 19.01
CA SER A 35 2.80 19.47 17.85
C SER A 35 4.24 19.76 18.29
N ILE A 36 5.19 18.98 17.83
CA ILE A 36 6.61 19.10 18.18
C ILE A 36 7.45 19.07 16.90
N ASP A 37 8.32 20.07 16.75
CA ASP A 37 9.33 20.11 15.68
C ASP A 37 10.68 19.51 16.13
N ASP A 38 10.92 19.47 17.44
CA ASP A 38 12.17 19.01 18.04
C ASP A 38 12.00 17.81 19.00
N LEU A 39 12.51 16.65 18.57
CA LEU A 39 12.47 15.40 19.33
C LEU A 39 13.32 15.41 20.61
N ARG A 40 14.12 16.46 20.85
CA ARG A 40 14.85 16.66 22.13
C ARG A 40 13.90 16.87 23.30
N VAL A 41 12.68 17.35 23.03
CA VAL A 41 11.61 17.45 24.03
C VAL A 41 11.30 16.08 24.64
N LEU A 42 11.50 14.98 23.90
CA LEU A 42 11.34 13.63 24.44
C LEU A 42 12.29 13.34 25.60
N ALA A 43 13.51 13.88 25.62
CA ALA A 43 14.44 13.71 26.74
C ALA A 43 13.91 14.40 28.00
N ALA A 44 13.43 15.64 27.86
CA ALA A 44 12.84 16.38 28.98
C ALA A 44 11.54 15.73 29.48
N ILE A 45 10.75 15.13 28.60
CA ILE A 45 9.57 14.34 28.94
C ILE A 45 9.98 13.07 29.71
N ASN A 46 10.99 12.36 29.23
CA ASN A 46 11.46 11.10 29.82
C ASN A 46 12.02 11.26 31.25
N ASP A 47 12.44 12.48 31.62
CA ASP A 47 12.98 12.82 32.94
C ASP A 47 11.94 13.48 33.86
N LYS A 48 10.86 14.07 33.32
CA LYS A 48 9.87 14.85 34.10
C LYS A 48 8.47 14.24 34.17
N VAL A 49 8.13 13.28 33.33
CA VAL A 49 6.73 12.92 33.11
C VAL A 49 6.32 11.68 33.90
N GLN A 50 5.50 11.92 34.93
CA GLN A 50 4.65 10.93 35.63
C GLN A 50 3.28 10.77 34.93
N SER A 51 3.20 10.86 33.59
CA SER A 51 1.93 10.61 32.90
C SER A 51 1.74 9.11 32.68
N ASP A 52 0.53 8.61 32.94
CA ASP A 52 0.19 7.19 32.76
C ASP A 52 0.30 6.70 31.31
N THR A 53 0.20 7.58 30.31
CA THR A 53 0.31 7.21 28.89
C THR A 53 0.81 8.37 28.02
N VAL A 54 1.95 8.18 27.34
CA VAL A 54 2.47 9.09 26.32
C VAL A 54 2.48 8.39 24.96
N CYS A 55 1.93 9.04 23.94
CA CYS A 55 1.97 8.57 22.56
C CYS A 55 2.76 9.57 21.69
N LEU A 56 3.63 9.06 20.83
CA LEU A 56 4.31 9.82 19.78
C LEU A 56 3.81 9.35 18.41
N LEU A 57 3.28 10.27 17.61
CA LEU A 57 2.91 10.06 16.22
C LEU A 57 4.01 10.63 15.31
N ILE A 58 4.57 9.79 14.45
CA ILE A 58 5.52 10.17 13.41
C ILE A 58 4.88 9.88 12.06
N THR A 59 4.72 10.90 11.22
CA THR A 59 4.14 10.77 9.89
C THR A 59 5.17 11.03 8.79
N GLU A 60 5.06 10.29 7.69
CA GLU A 60 5.72 10.59 6.42
C GLU A 60 4.84 11.54 5.56
N PRO A 61 5.38 12.62 4.96
CA PRO A 61 6.79 13.04 4.96
C PRO A 61 7.25 13.60 6.30
N LEU A 62 8.48 13.24 6.68
CA LEU A 62 9.13 13.75 7.89
C LEU A 62 9.31 15.28 7.80
N ALA A 63 9.11 15.97 8.92
CA ALA A 63 9.37 17.42 9.02
C ALA A 63 10.85 17.74 8.79
N ARG A 64 11.72 16.88 9.32
CA ARG A 64 13.18 16.95 9.19
C ARG A 64 13.80 15.56 9.30
N ASP A 65 15.06 15.48 8.90
CA ASP A 65 15.84 14.26 9.04
C ASP A 65 16.05 13.87 10.50
N LEU A 66 15.93 12.56 10.76
CA LEU A 66 16.16 11.97 12.07
C LEU A 66 17.65 11.70 12.27
N SER A 67 18.26 12.36 13.26
CA SER A 67 19.64 12.06 13.62
C SER A 67 19.75 10.74 14.40
N LYS A 68 20.92 10.11 14.39
CA LYS A 68 21.20 8.90 15.20
C LYS A 68 20.89 9.10 16.69
N LYS A 69 21.11 10.31 17.22
CA LYS A 69 20.81 10.64 18.62
C LYS A 69 19.31 10.62 18.90
N GLU A 70 18.49 11.05 17.95
CA GLU A 70 17.03 11.08 18.09
C GLU A 70 16.41 9.70 17.96
N LEU A 71 16.94 8.86 17.07
CA LEU A 71 16.56 7.44 17.02
C LEU A 71 16.80 6.77 18.38
N LEU A 72 17.95 7.02 19.02
CA LEU A 72 18.22 6.51 20.38
C LEU A 72 17.26 7.08 21.44
N LEU A 73 16.82 8.33 21.30
CA LEU A 73 15.82 8.92 22.19
C LEU A 73 14.45 8.26 22.01
N ILE A 74 14.02 7.97 20.77
CA ILE A 74 12.76 7.28 20.48
C ILE A 74 12.78 5.85 21.06
N VAL A 75 13.90 5.15 20.93
CA VAL A 75 14.09 3.81 21.52
C VAL A 75 14.03 3.85 23.05
N LYS A 76 14.71 4.83 23.67
CA LYS A 76 14.63 5.03 25.11
C LYS A 76 13.23 5.41 25.57
N PHE A 77 12.50 6.19 24.78
CA PHE A 77 11.14 6.62 25.06
C PHE A 77 10.16 5.43 25.01
N THR A 78 10.23 4.62 23.96
CA THR A 78 9.40 3.40 23.85
C THR A 78 9.67 2.46 25.02
N SER A 79 10.95 2.19 25.32
CA SER A 79 11.38 1.32 26.44
C SER A 79 10.80 1.71 27.80
N LYS A 80 10.51 3.01 28.03
CA LYS A 80 9.90 3.51 29.27
C LYS A 80 8.37 3.62 29.16
N ASN A 81 7.70 2.62 28.57
CA ASN A 81 6.24 2.55 28.42
C ASN A 81 5.63 3.64 27.50
N GLY A 82 6.47 4.28 26.68
CA GLY A 82 6.02 5.19 25.62
C GLY A 82 5.44 4.42 24.45
N SER A 83 4.34 4.91 23.89
CA SER A 83 3.71 4.31 22.71
C SER A 83 4.08 5.10 21.45
N LEU A 84 4.24 4.41 20.33
CA LEU A 84 4.70 5.00 19.07
C LEU A 84 3.74 4.62 17.93
N ILE A 85 3.30 5.61 17.16
CA ILE A 85 2.61 5.40 15.89
C ILE A 85 3.53 5.88 14.78
N ILE A 86 3.84 5.02 13.82
CA ILE A 86 4.63 5.31 12.64
C ILE A 86 3.70 5.20 11.43
N ALA A 87 3.50 6.31 10.72
CA ALA A 87 2.66 6.34 9.53
C ALA A 87 3.49 6.68 8.28
N GLY A 88 3.47 5.80 7.28
CA GLY A 88 4.19 5.94 6.02
C GLY A 88 3.35 6.53 4.88
N SER A 89 3.93 6.64 3.69
CA SER A 89 3.21 7.00 2.46
C SER A 89 3.70 6.17 1.26
N GLY A 90 2.79 5.89 0.32
CA GLY A 90 3.05 5.09 -0.88
C GLY A 90 3.55 5.85 -2.09
N ASP A 91 3.81 7.15 -2.00
CA ASP A 91 4.22 7.92 -3.18
C ASP A 91 5.72 7.74 -3.50
N SER A 92 6.03 7.31 -4.73
CA SER A 92 7.38 6.96 -5.20
C SER A 92 8.34 8.14 -5.30
N GLN A 93 7.82 9.37 -5.28
CA GLN A 93 8.62 10.61 -5.36
C GLN A 93 9.40 10.94 -4.06
N LYS A 94 9.34 10.09 -3.03
CA LYS A 94 9.84 10.39 -1.67
C LYS A 94 10.66 9.26 -1.03
N GLN A 95 11.39 8.48 -1.84
CA GLN A 95 12.21 7.34 -1.36
C GLN A 95 13.13 7.70 -0.17
N ASP A 96 13.77 8.88 -0.19
CA ASP A 96 14.69 9.32 0.87
C ASP A 96 14.04 9.42 2.26
N HIS A 97 12.77 9.81 2.34
CA HIS A 97 12.06 9.93 3.62
C HIS A 97 11.63 8.56 4.14
N ARG A 98 11.20 7.68 3.23
CA ARG A 98 10.81 6.31 3.56
C ARG A 98 11.99 5.52 4.10
N ASP A 99 13.17 5.63 3.49
CA ASP A 99 14.36 4.92 3.97
C ASP A 99 14.73 5.32 5.39
N LYS A 100 14.61 6.61 5.74
CA LYS A 100 14.84 7.11 7.10
C LYS A 100 13.80 6.58 8.08
N LEU A 101 12.54 6.51 7.67
CA LEU A 101 11.46 5.93 8.47
C LEU A 101 11.62 4.41 8.63
N ASN A 102 12.14 3.73 7.59
CA ASN A 102 12.51 2.32 7.60
C ASN A 102 13.67 2.02 8.56
N VAL A 103 14.64 2.93 8.71
CA VAL A 103 15.71 2.77 9.72
C VAL A 103 15.13 2.70 11.14
N LEU A 104 14.09 3.49 11.43
CA LEU A 104 13.38 3.44 12.71
C LEU A 104 12.53 2.16 12.82
N ALA A 105 11.74 1.85 11.80
CA ALA A 105 10.80 0.73 11.79
C ALA A 105 11.49 -0.64 11.79
N ALA A 106 12.69 -0.75 11.22
CA ALA A 106 13.48 -1.97 11.13
C ALA A 106 13.79 -2.57 12.51
N GLN A 107 13.89 -1.75 13.55
CA GLN A 107 14.13 -2.21 14.92
C GLN A 107 12.99 -3.09 15.45
N TYR A 108 11.77 -2.79 15.02
CA TYR A 108 10.55 -3.53 15.31
C TYR A 108 10.27 -4.63 14.28
N GLY A 109 11.18 -4.85 13.32
CA GLY A 109 11.03 -5.84 12.25
C GLY A 109 9.96 -5.46 11.22
N ILE A 110 9.74 -4.16 10.99
CA ILE A 110 8.77 -3.64 10.03
C ILE A 110 9.51 -2.85 8.96
N ARG A 111 9.12 -3.00 7.69
CA ARG A 111 9.63 -2.22 6.57
C ARG A 111 8.47 -1.76 5.70
N PHE A 112 8.45 -0.48 5.37
CA PHE A 112 7.55 0.14 4.41
C PHE A 112 8.08 -0.09 3.01
N ASN A 113 7.25 -0.67 2.13
CA ASN A 113 7.63 -1.05 0.78
C ASN A 113 7.59 0.17 -0.17
N ASP A 114 8.29 0.06 -1.29
CA ASP A 114 8.25 1.07 -2.36
C ASP A 114 7.16 0.77 -3.37
N ASP A 115 5.93 0.79 -2.87
CA ASP A 115 4.73 0.59 -3.65
C ASP A 115 3.62 1.55 -3.20
N CYS A 116 2.58 1.62 -4.02
CA CYS A 116 1.36 2.36 -3.72
C CYS A 116 0.19 1.40 -3.89
N VAL A 117 -0.64 1.29 -2.85
CA VAL A 117 -1.88 0.53 -2.95
C VAL A 117 -2.84 1.32 -3.83
N ILE A 118 -3.23 0.72 -4.95
CA ILE A 118 -4.16 1.33 -5.91
C ILE A 118 -5.41 0.46 -6.09
N ARG A 119 -6.51 1.10 -6.48
CA ARG A 119 -7.73 0.43 -6.90
C ARG A 119 -7.80 0.44 -8.43
N PRO A 120 -7.76 -0.72 -9.11
CA PRO A 120 -7.90 -0.77 -10.56
C PRO A 120 -9.33 -0.45 -11.02
N ASN A 121 -10.33 -0.82 -10.22
CA ASN A 121 -11.72 -0.58 -10.55
C ASN A 121 -12.15 0.80 -10.05
N PRO A 122 -12.69 1.68 -10.92
CA PRO A 122 -13.17 2.98 -10.48
C PRO A 122 -14.31 2.79 -9.48
N TYR A 123 -14.32 3.62 -8.43
CA TYR A 123 -15.37 3.59 -7.42
C TYR A 123 -15.70 5.01 -6.97
N LYS A 124 -16.98 5.38 -7.15
CA LYS A 124 -17.47 6.74 -6.91
C LYS A 124 -16.56 7.77 -7.62
N HIS A 125 -16.08 8.76 -6.87
CA HIS A 125 -15.21 9.85 -7.34
C HIS A 125 -13.82 9.80 -6.70
N TYR A 126 -13.41 8.65 -6.19
CA TYR A 126 -12.11 8.52 -5.55
C TYR A 126 -11.00 8.37 -6.58
N HIS A 127 -9.86 9.00 -6.30
CA HIS A 127 -8.64 8.80 -7.07
C HIS A 127 -8.20 7.32 -6.96
N PRO A 128 -7.53 6.72 -7.96
CA PRO A 128 -7.05 5.34 -7.85
C PRO A 128 -6.14 5.06 -6.64
N LYS A 129 -5.45 6.08 -6.11
CA LYS A 129 -4.64 6.02 -4.87
C LYS A 129 -5.47 6.18 -3.58
N GLU A 130 -6.75 6.51 -3.68
CA GLU A 130 -7.70 6.59 -2.56
C GLU A 130 -8.53 5.32 -2.51
N VAL A 131 -7.92 4.25 -2.01
CA VAL A 131 -8.47 2.91 -2.12
C VAL A 131 -9.46 2.66 -1.00
N LEU A 132 -10.72 2.38 -1.34
CA LEU A 132 -11.64 1.78 -0.39
C LEU A 132 -11.20 0.34 -0.11
N ILE A 133 -10.81 0.07 1.13
CA ILE A 133 -10.44 -1.26 1.59
C ILE A 133 -11.59 -1.84 2.41
N GLU A 134 -12.02 -3.02 1.97
CA GLU A 134 -13.06 -3.83 2.59
C GLU A 134 -12.43 -5.14 3.08
N ASP A 135 -13.01 -5.73 4.14
CA ASP A 135 -12.53 -6.96 4.78
C ASP A 135 -11.02 -6.94 5.12
N PHE A 136 -10.53 -5.78 5.56
CA PHE A 136 -9.12 -5.57 5.88
C PHE A 136 -8.68 -6.20 7.20
N VAL A 137 -9.61 -6.60 8.06
CA VAL A 137 -9.32 -7.05 9.41
C VAL A 137 -8.82 -8.49 9.38
N VAL A 138 -7.57 -8.68 9.80
CA VAL A 138 -6.95 -10.00 9.88
C VAL A 138 -6.99 -10.54 11.30
N ASN A 139 -6.75 -9.70 12.30
CA ASN A 139 -6.78 -10.09 13.70
C ASN A 139 -8.18 -9.92 14.31
N ARG A 140 -8.72 -10.99 14.91
CA ARG A 140 -10.06 -10.93 15.54
C ARG A 140 -10.15 -9.90 16.66
N GLY A 141 -9.07 -9.71 17.42
CA GLY A 141 -9.01 -8.70 18.49
C GLY A 141 -9.23 -7.27 17.99
N LEU A 142 -8.70 -6.94 16.80
CA LEU A 142 -8.99 -5.65 16.16
C LEU A 142 -10.44 -5.60 15.66
N GLY A 143 -10.94 -6.70 15.08
CA GLY A 143 -12.33 -6.79 14.61
C GLY A 143 -13.37 -6.55 15.71
N ASP A 144 -13.16 -7.12 16.89
CA ASP A 144 -14.08 -6.96 18.02
C ASP A 144 -14.07 -5.53 18.56
N SER A 145 -12.90 -4.91 18.68
CA SER A 145 -12.77 -3.52 19.09
C SER A 145 -13.41 -2.57 18.09
N LEU A 146 -13.17 -2.80 16.80
CA LEU A 146 -13.68 -1.97 15.72
C LEU A 146 -15.21 -2.02 15.64
N ARG A 147 -15.82 -3.21 15.84
CA ARG A 147 -17.28 -3.38 15.91
C ARG A 147 -17.95 -2.62 17.06
N LYS A 148 -17.25 -2.40 18.19
CA LYS A 148 -17.78 -1.57 19.29
C LYS A 148 -17.92 -0.11 18.87
N HIS A 149 -16.97 0.39 18.08
CA HIS A 149 -16.93 1.79 17.64
C HIS A 149 -17.80 2.05 16.40
N ILE A 150 -17.97 1.05 15.54
CA ILE A 150 -18.89 1.10 14.41
C ILE A 150 -20.31 0.85 14.93
N GLY A 151 -21.00 1.91 15.33
CA GLY A 151 -22.39 1.89 15.81
C GLY A 151 -23.42 1.57 14.71
N ARG A 152 -23.18 0.57 13.85
CA ARG A 152 -24.04 0.25 12.71
C ARG A 152 -25.41 -0.28 13.16
N LYS A 153 -26.45 0.55 13.01
CA LYS A 153 -27.79 0.08 12.65
C LYS A 153 -27.72 -0.40 11.20
N LYS A 154 -28.19 -1.63 10.91
CA LYS A 154 -28.27 -2.18 9.54
C LYS A 154 -28.91 -1.15 8.61
N SER A 155 -28.16 -0.64 7.63
CA SER A 155 -28.69 0.24 6.60
C SER A 155 -29.10 -0.55 5.36
N ILE A 156 -29.96 0.03 4.53
CA ILE A 156 -30.55 -0.57 3.31
C ILE A 156 -29.49 -0.85 2.22
N ASP A 157 -28.33 -0.20 2.26
CA ASP A 157 -27.21 -0.44 1.32
C ASP A 157 -26.54 -1.81 1.49
N ASP A 158 -26.62 -2.42 2.69
CA ASP A 158 -26.06 -3.76 2.93
C ASP A 158 -26.70 -4.84 2.05
N SER A 159 -27.92 -4.62 1.56
CA SER A 159 -28.62 -5.54 0.64
C SER A 159 -28.01 -5.55 -0.75
N TYR A 160 -27.75 -4.37 -1.34
CA TYR A 160 -27.14 -4.24 -2.67
C TYR A 160 -25.69 -4.76 -2.70
N LEU A 161 -24.96 -4.58 -1.60
CA LEU A 161 -23.56 -4.99 -1.48
C LEU A 161 -23.40 -6.50 -1.29
N LYS A 162 -24.36 -7.16 -0.65
CA LYS A 162 -24.42 -8.64 -0.57
C LYS A 162 -24.59 -9.30 -1.94
N GLU A 163 -25.35 -8.68 -2.84
CA GLU A 163 -25.56 -9.21 -4.20
C GLU A 163 -24.27 -9.13 -5.06
N GLN A 164 -23.37 -8.20 -4.77
CA GLN A 164 -22.05 -8.11 -5.44
C GLN A 164 -20.95 -8.97 -4.79
N GLY A 165 -21.29 -9.77 -3.77
CA GLY A 165 -20.31 -10.58 -3.04
C GLY A 165 -19.30 -9.75 -2.22
N VAL A 166 -19.63 -8.49 -1.94
CA VAL A 166 -18.81 -7.58 -1.16
C VAL A 166 -19.06 -7.85 0.33
N GLY A 167 -18.00 -8.04 1.11
CA GLY A 167 -18.11 -8.30 2.55
C GLY A 167 -18.91 -7.21 3.27
N THR A 168 -19.79 -7.63 4.17
CA THR A 168 -20.54 -6.75 5.10
C THR A 168 -19.67 -6.27 6.27
N GLY A 169 -18.36 -6.20 6.06
CA GLY A 169 -17.35 -5.83 7.04
C GLY A 169 -17.18 -4.32 7.21
N PRO A 170 -16.31 -3.90 8.14
CA PRO A 170 -15.87 -2.51 8.23
C PRO A 170 -15.19 -2.06 6.94
N ARG A 171 -15.34 -0.78 6.59
CA ARG A 171 -14.79 -0.21 5.36
C ARG A 171 -13.99 1.05 5.67
N ILE A 172 -12.80 1.15 5.09
CA ILE A 172 -11.91 2.29 5.33
C ILE A 172 -11.41 2.84 4.00
N ILE A 173 -11.11 4.12 3.97
CA ILE A 173 -10.45 4.74 2.82
C ILE A 173 -8.96 4.82 3.13
N TYR A 174 -8.17 4.03 2.40
CA TYR A 174 -6.73 3.97 2.48
C TYR A 174 -6.12 4.83 1.37
N ALA A 175 -5.86 6.10 1.69
CA ALA A 175 -5.34 7.08 0.75
C ALA A 175 -3.81 7.09 0.72
N GLU A 176 -3.22 7.11 -0.48
CA GLU A 176 -1.79 7.32 -0.73
C GLU A 176 -0.85 6.48 0.15
N GLY A 177 -1.23 5.24 0.43
CA GLY A 177 -0.46 4.36 1.33
C GLY A 177 0.36 3.30 0.60
N CYS A 178 1.39 2.80 1.28
CA CYS A 178 2.21 1.67 0.86
C CYS A 178 1.79 0.37 1.56
N THR A 179 2.33 -0.75 1.11
CA THR A 179 2.28 -2.01 1.84
C THR A 179 3.46 -2.14 2.81
N LEU A 180 3.36 -3.09 3.74
CA LEU A 180 4.34 -3.35 4.79
C LEU A 180 4.90 -4.77 4.67
N SER A 181 6.22 -4.89 4.76
CA SER A 181 6.91 -6.15 5.02
C SER A 181 7.10 -6.30 6.54
N VAL A 182 6.41 -7.27 7.14
CA VAL A 182 6.36 -7.46 8.59
C VAL A 182 7.05 -8.78 8.97
N GLY A 183 8.08 -8.70 9.81
CA GLY A 183 8.78 -9.86 10.36
C GLY A 183 8.11 -10.43 11.62
N LYS A 184 8.58 -11.59 12.08
CA LYS A 184 8.00 -12.35 13.22
C LYS A 184 7.89 -11.59 14.56
N ARG A 185 8.60 -10.47 14.71
CA ARG A 185 8.56 -9.62 15.91
C ARG A 185 7.27 -8.80 16.02
N SER A 186 6.62 -8.57 14.89
CA SER A 186 5.42 -7.73 14.80
C SER A 186 4.27 -8.55 14.24
N THR A 187 3.06 -8.19 14.65
CA THR A 187 1.82 -8.89 14.30
C THR A 187 1.13 -8.11 13.20
N ILE A 188 0.83 -8.77 12.08
CA ILE A 188 0.00 -8.19 11.03
C ILE A 188 -1.43 -8.12 11.52
N VAL A 189 -2.06 -6.95 11.41
CA VAL A 189 -3.42 -6.71 11.91
C VAL A 189 -4.37 -6.37 10.79
N MET A 190 -3.87 -5.71 9.74
CA MET A 190 -4.67 -5.34 8.59
C MET A 190 -3.96 -5.68 7.28
N THR A 191 -4.75 -6.08 6.27
CA THR A 191 -4.30 -6.33 4.91
C THR A 191 -5.06 -5.48 3.90
N SER A 192 -4.44 -5.25 2.74
CA SER A 192 -5.13 -4.69 1.57
C SER A 192 -6.24 -5.64 1.12
N SER A 193 -7.26 -5.06 0.50
CA SER A 193 -8.43 -5.82 0.07
C SER A 193 -8.08 -6.67 -1.14
N LYS A 194 -8.92 -7.67 -1.44
CA LYS A 194 -8.77 -8.51 -2.63
C LYS A 194 -8.89 -7.72 -3.94
N TRP A 195 -9.57 -6.57 -3.89
CA TRP A 195 -9.81 -5.69 -5.02
C TRP A 195 -8.78 -4.57 -5.15
N ALA A 196 -7.81 -4.48 -4.23
CA ALA A 196 -6.70 -3.55 -4.30
C ALA A 196 -5.47 -4.22 -4.91
N LEU A 197 -4.59 -3.43 -5.52
CA LEU A 197 -3.30 -3.86 -6.02
C LEU A 197 -2.19 -3.12 -5.26
N PRO A 198 -1.21 -3.80 -4.65
CA PRO A 198 -1.11 -5.26 -4.49
C PRO A 198 -2.21 -5.84 -3.57
N SER A 199 -2.75 -7.01 -3.92
CA SER A 199 -3.86 -7.63 -3.17
C SER A 199 -3.36 -8.41 -1.96
N SER A 200 -4.15 -8.39 -0.88
CA SER A 200 -3.91 -9.16 0.36
C SER A 200 -2.52 -8.99 0.98
N GLN A 201 -1.89 -7.82 0.80
CA GLN A 201 -0.62 -7.45 1.44
C GLN A 201 -0.85 -6.79 2.78
N ALA A 202 0.10 -6.90 3.72
CA ALA A 202 -0.03 -6.20 5.00
C ALA A 202 0.00 -4.67 4.82
N ILE A 203 -0.91 -3.95 5.48
CA ILE A 203 -0.98 -2.48 5.45
C ILE A 203 -0.84 -1.86 6.84
N CYS A 204 -1.05 -2.66 7.89
CA CYS A 204 -0.84 -2.23 9.28
C CYS A 204 -0.36 -3.39 10.14
N SER A 205 0.58 -3.09 11.02
CA SER A 205 1.11 -4.03 11.99
C SER A 205 1.16 -3.41 13.39
N PHE A 206 0.89 -4.25 14.38
CA PHE A 206 1.08 -3.93 15.78
C PHE A 206 2.30 -4.68 16.31
N HIS A 207 3.16 -3.95 16.99
CA HIS A 207 4.27 -4.49 17.73
C HIS A 207 3.98 -4.34 19.22
N ARG A 208 4.12 -5.45 19.94
CA ARG A 208 4.08 -5.48 21.39
C ARG A 208 5.21 -6.37 21.87
N ASP A 209 6.01 -5.85 22.80
CA ASP A 209 7.08 -6.64 23.40
C ASP A 209 6.53 -7.61 24.46
N LYS A 210 7.30 -8.64 24.82
CA LYS A 210 6.88 -9.69 25.76
C LYS A 210 6.54 -9.14 27.15
N ASP A 211 7.20 -8.05 27.52
CA ASP A 211 7.01 -7.36 28.80
C ASP A 211 5.81 -6.39 28.76
N GLY A 212 5.13 -6.26 27.62
CA GLY A 212 3.92 -5.43 27.45
C GLY A 212 4.15 -3.92 27.48
N SER A 213 5.38 -3.46 27.70
CA SER A 213 5.76 -2.06 27.86
C SER A 213 5.84 -1.30 26.53
N ASN A 214 6.43 -1.90 25.51
CA ASN A 214 6.58 -1.29 24.19
C ASN A 214 5.33 -1.55 23.35
N ARG A 215 4.65 -0.48 22.92
CA ARG A 215 3.50 -0.55 22.00
C ARG A 215 3.81 0.32 20.79
N VAL A 216 3.95 -0.32 19.63
CA VAL A 216 4.19 0.38 18.36
C VAL A 216 3.14 -0.01 17.34
N ILE A 217 2.54 0.98 16.68
CA ILE A 217 1.67 0.79 15.52
C ILE A 217 2.43 1.27 14.30
N ALA A 218 2.53 0.46 13.26
CA ALA A 218 3.01 0.89 11.95
C ALA A 218 1.86 0.81 10.94
N LEU A 219 1.56 1.93 10.28
CA LEU A 219 0.49 2.09 9.31
C LEU A 219 1.06 2.62 8.00
N GLY A 220 0.82 1.95 6.88
CA GLY A 220 1.40 2.36 5.59
C GLY A 220 0.81 3.64 4.97
N SER A 221 -0.17 4.29 5.61
CA SER A 221 -0.80 5.53 5.16
C SER A 221 -0.92 6.56 6.29
N ALA A 222 -0.27 7.71 6.12
CA ALA A 222 -0.46 8.89 6.97
C ALA A 222 -1.77 9.63 6.67
N SER A 223 -2.20 9.62 5.40
CA SER A 223 -3.38 10.36 4.94
C SER A 223 -4.70 9.89 5.55
N ILE A 224 -4.79 8.65 6.06
CA ILE A 224 -5.98 8.18 6.80
C ILE A 224 -6.31 9.07 8.01
N MET A 225 -5.29 9.65 8.64
CA MET A 225 -5.44 10.51 9.82
C MET A 225 -5.67 11.98 9.47
N GLU A 226 -5.55 12.35 8.19
CA GLU A 226 -5.76 13.72 7.73
C GLU A 226 -7.26 14.05 7.64
N ASP A 227 -7.57 15.33 7.84
CA ASP A 227 -8.91 15.92 7.81
C ASP A 227 -9.78 15.51 6.60
N PRO A 228 -9.27 15.41 5.34
CA PRO A 228 -10.11 14.98 4.23
C PRO A 228 -10.58 13.52 4.30
N TYR A 229 -10.00 12.67 5.15
CA TYR A 229 -10.27 11.23 5.17
C TYR A 229 -10.74 10.71 6.52
N ILE A 230 -10.43 11.37 7.63
CA ILE A 230 -10.74 10.89 8.97
C ILE A 230 -12.23 10.70 9.25
N GLU A 231 -13.09 11.57 8.69
CA GLU A 231 -14.56 11.48 8.80
C GLU A 231 -15.21 10.58 7.75
N LYS A 232 -14.45 10.06 6.77
CA LYS A 232 -15.00 9.22 5.69
C LYS A 232 -15.02 7.73 6.10
N GLU A 233 -16.13 7.07 5.77
CA GLU A 233 -16.37 5.64 6.05
C GLU A 233 -16.11 5.31 7.55
N ASP A 234 -15.44 4.20 7.87
CA ASP A 234 -15.16 3.80 9.26
C ASP A 234 -13.75 4.22 9.75
N ASN A 235 -13.11 5.21 9.11
CA ASN A 235 -11.74 5.67 9.43
C ASN A 235 -11.61 6.17 10.88
N MET A 236 -12.59 6.95 11.35
CA MET A 236 -12.62 7.40 12.75
C MET A 236 -12.62 6.21 13.71
N ALA A 237 -13.46 5.19 13.48
CA ALA A 237 -13.54 4.01 14.35
C ALA A 237 -12.22 3.20 14.40
N LEU A 238 -11.48 3.18 13.28
CA LEU A 238 -10.15 2.58 13.22
C LEU A 238 -9.14 3.34 14.08
N ILE A 239 -9.14 4.68 14.03
CA ILE A 239 -8.27 5.51 14.87
C ILE A 239 -8.61 5.35 16.36
N LYS A 240 -9.91 5.26 16.72
CA LYS A 240 -10.33 4.96 18.09
C LYS A 240 -9.75 3.64 18.58
N THR A 241 -9.76 2.63 17.73
CA THR A 241 -9.20 1.31 18.03
C THR A 241 -7.67 1.38 18.23
N PHE A 242 -6.96 2.23 17.48
CA PHE A 242 -5.52 2.46 17.68
C PHE A 242 -5.23 3.15 19.02
N ILE A 243 -6.01 4.17 19.38
CA ILE A 243 -5.89 4.87 20.67
C ILE A 243 -6.24 3.92 21.83
N GLU A 244 -7.23 3.04 21.65
CA GLU A 244 -7.59 2.01 22.62
C GLU A 244 -6.45 1.01 22.83
N PHE A 245 -5.79 0.56 21.75
CA PHE A 245 -4.61 -0.31 21.84
C PHE A 245 -3.44 0.37 22.59
N ILE A 246 -3.27 1.68 22.40
CA ILE A 246 -2.22 2.49 23.05
C ILE A 246 -2.58 2.83 24.51
N SER A 247 -3.85 2.91 24.86
CA SER A 247 -4.29 3.19 26.23
C SER A 247 -4.31 1.91 27.06
N ASN A 248 -4.93 0.85 26.54
CA ASN A 248 -5.22 -0.37 27.28
C ASN A 248 -4.07 -1.37 27.17
N LYS A 249 -3.52 -1.78 28.33
CA LYS A 249 -2.47 -2.79 28.40
C LYS A 249 -2.98 -4.19 28.04
N ASP A 250 -4.24 -4.48 28.32
CA ASP A 250 -4.87 -5.79 28.13
C ASP A 250 -5.59 -5.94 26.79
N PHE A 251 -5.31 -5.08 25.81
CA PHE A 251 -5.93 -5.22 24.48
C PHE A 251 -5.53 -6.58 23.88
N ALA A 252 -6.51 -7.48 23.73
CA ALA A 252 -6.31 -8.87 23.35
C ALA A 252 -5.97 -8.99 21.87
N ILE A 253 -4.68 -8.98 21.54
CA ILE A 253 -4.20 -9.33 20.19
C ILE A 253 -4.03 -10.84 20.14
N ASN A 254 -4.71 -11.49 19.19
CA ASN A 254 -4.50 -12.91 18.94
C ASN A 254 -3.24 -13.10 18.09
N VAL A 255 -2.12 -13.36 18.76
CA VAL A 255 -0.82 -13.61 18.09
C VAL A 255 -0.85 -14.92 17.28
N SER A 256 -1.76 -15.85 17.60
CA SER A 256 -2.00 -17.08 16.82
C SER A 256 -2.50 -16.77 15.41
N ASP A 257 -3.46 -15.86 15.30
CA ASP A 257 -4.09 -15.51 14.02
C ASP A 257 -3.02 -14.95 13.08
N ALA A 258 -2.16 -14.07 13.61
CA ALA A 258 -1.05 -13.44 12.88
C ALA A 258 0.02 -14.40 12.34
N LYS A 259 0.26 -15.54 12.99
CA LYS A 259 1.25 -16.54 12.56
C LYS A 259 0.75 -17.45 11.45
N THR A 260 -0.56 -17.47 11.22
CA THR A 260 -1.21 -18.38 10.27
C THR A 260 -1.41 -17.73 8.90
N ILE A 261 -1.21 -16.41 8.78
CA ILE A 261 -1.36 -15.70 7.50
C ILE A 261 -0.07 -15.84 6.70
N GLU A 262 -0.18 -16.59 5.61
CA GLU A 262 0.77 -16.51 4.51
C GLU A 262 0.39 -15.31 3.65
N ILE A 263 1.21 -14.24 3.70
CA ILE A 263 1.05 -13.13 2.78
C ILE A 263 1.48 -13.63 1.39
N PRO A 264 0.61 -13.57 0.36
CA PRO A 264 0.99 -13.99 -0.98
C PRO A 264 2.15 -13.12 -1.49
N GLU A 265 3.04 -13.68 -2.30
CA GLU A 265 4.07 -12.85 -2.95
C GLU A 265 3.40 -11.77 -3.81
N SER A 266 3.92 -10.55 -3.72
CA SER A 266 3.40 -9.42 -4.48
C SER A 266 3.69 -9.63 -5.96
N ASN A 267 2.72 -10.15 -6.70
CA ASN A 267 2.79 -10.19 -8.16
C ASN A 267 2.58 -8.77 -8.67
N ILE A 268 3.67 -8.11 -9.06
CA ILE A 268 3.61 -6.85 -9.78
C ILE A 268 3.05 -7.18 -11.16
N THR A 269 1.80 -6.80 -11.41
CA THR A 269 1.25 -6.82 -12.77
C THR A 269 2.19 -5.98 -13.66
N PRO A 270 2.68 -6.50 -14.79
CA PRO A 270 3.55 -5.73 -15.67
C PRO A 270 2.84 -4.45 -16.13
N ASP A 271 3.62 -3.41 -16.42
CA ASP A 271 3.11 -2.10 -16.82
C ASP A 271 2.32 -2.22 -18.14
N VAL A 272 1.00 -2.37 -18.00
CA VAL A 272 0.07 -2.58 -19.12
C VAL A 272 0.12 -1.39 -20.07
N ASN A 273 0.35 -0.17 -19.58
CA ASN A 273 0.46 1.02 -20.43
C ASN A 273 1.67 0.92 -21.37
N ARG A 274 2.80 0.45 -20.84
CA ARG A 274 4.01 0.21 -21.64
C ARG A 274 3.84 -0.95 -22.62
N LEU A 275 3.05 -1.98 -22.26
CA LEU A 275 2.74 -3.09 -23.15
C LEU A 275 1.81 -2.69 -24.29
N ILE A 276 0.86 -1.77 -24.05
CA ILE A 276 -0.04 -1.23 -25.09
C ILE A 276 0.74 -0.40 -26.12
N GLU A 277 1.81 0.28 -25.71
CA GLU A 277 2.70 1.03 -26.62
C GLU A 277 3.50 0.11 -27.56
N VAL A 278 3.59 -1.19 -27.29
CA VAL A 278 4.21 -2.16 -28.19
C VAL A 278 3.12 -2.69 -29.13
N PRO A 279 3.04 -2.23 -30.40
CA PRO A 279 2.06 -2.76 -31.33
C PRO A 279 2.36 -4.23 -31.60
N ILE A 280 1.51 -5.12 -31.11
CA ILE A 280 1.53 -6.53 -31.47
C ILE A 280 0.89 -6.62 -32.86
N ALA A 281 1.71 -6.62 -33.91
CA ALA A 281 1.25 -6.82 -35.29
C ALA A 281 0.89 -8.29 -35.51
N CYS A 282 -0.29 -8.71 -35.04
CA CYS A 282 -0.86 -10.02 -35.36
C CYS A 282 -1.91 -9.84 -36.47
N PHE A 283 -1.62 -10.32 -37.68
CA PHE A 283 -2.62 -10.50 -38.75
C PHE A 283 -3.55 -11.71 -38.50
N GLN A 284 -3.34 -12.41 -37.39
CA GLN A 284 -3.99 -13.65 -37.04
C GLN A 284 -4.84 -13.42 -35.80
N GLU A 285 -6.10 -13.86 -35.83
CA GLU A 285 -6.94 -13.87 -34.62
C GLU A 285 -6.23 -14.70 -33.55
N PRO A 286 -6.07 -14.19 -32.32
CA PRO A 286 -5.47 -14.97 -31.26
C PRO A 286 -6.38 -16.16 -30.95
N ASP A 287 -5.77 -17.34 -30.76
CA ASP A 287 -6.49 -18.49 -30.24
C ASP A 287 -7.17 -18.13 -28.91
N PRO A 288 -8.38 -18.66 -28.63
CA PRO A 288 -9.08 -18.37 -27.40
C PRO A 288 -8.21 -18.73 -26.19
N LEU A 289 -8.17 -17.84 -25.20
CA LEU A 289 -7.42 -18.07 -23.98
C LEU A 289 -7.95 -19.33 -23.27
N PRO A 290 -7.07 -20.17 -22.69
CA PRO A 290 -7.50 -21.31 -21.89
C PRO A 290 -8.32 -20.86 -20.68
N ASP A 291 -9.39 -21.59 -20.34
CA ASP A 291 -10.22 -21.31 -19.17
C ASP A 291 -9.43 -21.38 -17.84
N ASP A 292 -8.43 -22.26 -17.79
CA ASP A 292 -7.54 -22.42 -16.63
C ASP A 292 -6.32 -21.48 -16.72
N LYS A 293 -6.36 -20.39 -15.96
CA LYS A 293 -5.28 -19.36 -15.89
C LYS A 293 -3.91 -19.90 -15.49
N SER A 294 -3.86 -21.10 -14.90
CA SER A 294 -2.61 -21.74 -14.48
C SER A 294 -1.77 -22.26 -15.65
N THR A 295 -2.38 -22.50 -16.82
CA THR A 295 -1.67 -22.95 -18.03
C THR A 295 -0.88 -21.83 -18.71
N LEU A 296 -1.29 -20.58 -18.50
CA LEU A 296 -0.58 -19.38 -18.98
C LEU A 296 0.71 -19.10 -18.21
N ILE A 297 0.88 -19.74 -17.05
CA ILE A 297 2.09 -19.63 -16.22
C ILE A 297 3.02 -20.76 -16.65
N ASP A 298 3.86 -20.49 -17.64
CA ASP A 298 4.84 -21.47 -18.09
C ASP A 298 5.95 -21.62 -17.02
N LYS A 299 5.83 -22.67 -16.19
CA LYS A 299 6.78 -22.98 -15.11
C LYS A 299 8.05 -23.65 -15.62
N LYS A 300 8.12 -23.98 -16.91
CA LYS A 300 9.28 -24.60 -17.51
C LYS A 300 10.34 -23.52 -17.73
N LEU A 301 11.39 -23.55 -16.91
CA LEU A 301 12.63 -22.84 -17.20
C LEU A 301 13.06 -23.20 -18.63
N PHE A 302 13.45 -22.20 -19.42
CA PHE A 302 13.99 -22.38 -20.77
C PHE A 302 15.07 -23.46 -20.75
N ASN A 303 14.74 -24.64 -21.29
CA ASN A 303 15.71 -25.71 -21.51
C ASN A 303 16.12 -25.65 -22.98
N ILE A 304 17.41 -25.48 -23.24
CA ILE A 304 17.95 -25.53 -24.60
C ILE A 304 17.98 -27.01 -24.99
N ASP A 305 16.91 -27.46 -25.62
CA ASP A 305 16.77 -28.84 -26.05
C ASP A 305 17.04 -28.96 -27.56
N ASN A 306 18.05 -29.75 -27.94
CA ASN A 306 18.44 -29.98 -29.32
C ASN A 306 17.60 -31.08 -30.01
N SER A 307 16.48 -31.49 -29.39
CA SER A 307 15.57 -32.53 -29.90
C SER A 307 14.99 -32.21 -31.29
N MET A 308 14.90 -30.93 -31.65
CA MET A 308 14.40 -30.48 -32.96
C MET A 308 15.48 -30.42 -34.05
N LEU A 309 16.77 -30.50 -33.69
CA LEU A 309 17.89 -30.39 -34.64
C LEU A 309 17.85 -31.46 -35.75
N PRO A 310 17.55 -32.75 -35.50
CA PRO A 310 17.49 -33.76 -36.54
C PRO A 310 16.38 -33.50 -37.57
N LYS A 311 15.20 -33.09 -37.10
CA LYS A 311 14.05 -32.72 -37.96
C LYS A 311 14.39 -31.52 -38.84
N LEU A 312 15.13 -30.56 -38.29
CA LEU A 312 15.61 -29.38 -39.02
C LEU A 312 16.59 -29.80 -40.13
N ILE A 313 17.55 -30.68 -39.83
CA ILE A 313 18.54 -31.19 -40.81
C ILE A 313 17.84 -31.93 -41.96
N GLU A 314 16.82 -32.74 -41.66
CA GLU A 314 16.00 -33.40 -42.68
C GLU A 314 15.22 -32.40 -43.53
N ALA A 315 14.64 -31.36 -42.92
CA ALA A 315 13.90 -30.32 -43.62
C ALA A 315 14.80 -29.53 -44.59
N TYR A 316 16.03 -29.19 -44.17
CA TYR A 316 17.03 -28.58 -45.07
C TYR A 316 17.33 -29.47 -46.28
N GLY A 317 17.38 -30.80 -46.08
CA GLY A 317 17.53 -31.77 -47.17
C GLY A 317 16.35 -31.78 -48.14
N LYS A 318 15.12 -31.73 -47.61
CA LYS A 318 13.89 -31.69 -48.44
C LYS A 318 13.74 -30.38 -49.22
N LEU A 319 14.16 -29.26 -48.62
CA LEU A 319 14.02 -27.92 -49.20
C LEU A 319 15.17 -27.55 -50.15
N ASN A 320 16.21 -28.37 -50.27
CA ASN A 320 17.42 -28.09 -51.07
C ASN A 320 18.03 -26.70 -50.78
N VAL A 321 17.92 -26.23 -49.53
CA VAL A 321 18.49 -24.94 -49.09
C VAL A 321 19.92 -25.15 -48.61
N SER A 322 20.84 -24.29 -49.06
CA SER A 322 22.24 -24.33 -48.65
C SER A 322 22.40 -24.11 -47.14
N ARG A 323 23.24 -24.93 -46.50
CA ARG A 323 23.55 -24.82 -45.05
C ARG A 323 24.62 -23.74 -44.86
N GLY A 324 24.20 -22.50 -44.67
CA GLY A 324 25.08 -21.37 -44.38
C GLY A 324 24.40 -20.33 -43.48
N PRO A 325 25.17 -19.39 -42.90
CA PRO A 325 24.58 -18.25 -42.21
C PRO A 325 23.70 -17.49 -43.20
N LEU A 326 22.43 -17.24 -42.82
CA LEU A 326 21.49 -16.49 -43.65
C LEU A 326 22.07 -15.09 -43.89
N THR A 327 22.54 -14.85 -45.11
CA THR A 327 22.88 -13.50 -45.55
C THR A 327 21.58 -12.79 -45.89
N LEU A 328 21.43 -11.55 -45.43
CA LEU A 328 20.28 -10.71 -45.77
C LEU A 328 20.25 -10.55 -47.29
N ILE A 329 19.33 -11.26 -47.96
CA ILE A 329 19.11 -11.06 -49.39
C ILE A 329 18.56 -9.65 -49.51
N LYS A 330 19.33 -8.73 -50.10
CA LYS A 330 18.79 -7.42 -50.45
C LYS A 330 17.65 -7.67 -51.42
N PRO A 331 16.41 -7.26 -51.14
CA PRO A 331 15.33 -7.43 -52.07
C PRO A 331 15.67 -6.64 -53.34
N GLU A 332 15.89 -7.35 -54.45
CA GLU A 332 15.91 -6.75 -55.78
C GLU A 332 14.46 -6.46 -56.13
N ILE A 333 14.00 -5.24 -55.83
CA ILE A 333 12.70 -4.78 -56.28
C ILE A 333 12.86 -4.50 -57.77
N ASP A 334 12.49 -5.46 -58.62
CA ASP A 334 12.56 -5.37 -60.09
C ASP A 334 11.77 -4.18 -60.69
N ARG A 335 10.98 -3.48 -59.86
CA ARG A 335 10.27 -2.27 -60.26
C ARG A 335 10.66 -1.12 -59.35
N LEU A 336 11.18 -0.05 -59.97
CA LEU A 336 11.22 1.27 -59.34
C LEU A 336 9.82 1.56 -58.75
N PRO A 337 9.71 1.96 -57.47
CA PRO A 337 8.43 2.39 -56.94
C PRO A 337 7.91 3.53 -57.82
N LEU A 338 6.65 3.46 -58.24
CA LEU A 338 6.00 4.58 -58.94
C LEU A 338 6.19 5.86 -58.09
N GLU A 339 6.40 6.99 -58.74
CA GLU A 339 6.49 8.30 -58.07
C GLU A 339 5.25 8.49 -57.20
N LEU A 340 5.43 8.34 -55.89
CA LEU A 340 4.36 8.50 -54.92
C LEU A 340 4.05 9.99 -54.82
N GLU A 341 2.93 10.42 -55.38
CA GLU A 341 2.41 11.75 -55.13
C GLU A 341 1.85 11.82 -53.70
N PRO A 342 2.15 12.90 -52.95
CA PRO A 342 1.64 13.07 -51.60
C PRO A 342 0.10 13.13 -51.62
N ALA A 343 -0.55 12.38 -50.74
CA ALA A 343 -2.00 12.42 -50.58
C ALA A 343 -2.42 13.81 -50.08
N THR A 344 -2.91 14.65 -50.98
CA THR A 344 -3.35 16.03 -50.71
C THR A 344 -4.76 16.12 -50.10
N HIS A 345 -5.44 14.99 -49.89
CA HIS A 345 -6.71 14.97 -49.16
C HIS A 345 -6.47 15.00 -47.66
N GLY A 346 -6.74 16.17 -47.05
CA GLY A 346 -6.72 16.34 -45.60
C GLY A 346 -7.76 15.46 -44.90
N PHE A 347 -7.38 14.85 -43.79
CA PHE A 347 -8.30 14.13 -42.91
C PHE A 347 -9.41 15.08 -42.41
N LEU A 348 -10.64 14.89 -42.90
CA LEU A 348 -11.82 15.55 -42.35
C LEU A 348 -12.17 14.93 -40.99
N LEU A 349 -11.55 15.43 -39.93
CA LEU A 349 -12.08 15.28 -38.57
C LEU A 349 -13.40 16.06 -38.50
N ARG A 350 -14.51 15.32 -38.46
CA ARG A 350 -15.88 15.86 -38.30
C ARG A 350 -15.94 16.69 -37.01
N LYS A 351 -15.84 18.02 -37.14
CA LYS A 351 -16.08 18.94 -36.03
C LYS A 351 -17.52 18.75 -35.53
N LEU A 352 -17.66 18.20 -34.33
CA LEU A 352 -18.89 18.31 -33.53
C LEU A 352 -19.05 19.78 -33.15
N THR A 353 -19.94 20.48 -33.87
CA THR A 353 -20.43 21.80 -33.51
C THR A 353 -21.16 21.72 -32.16
N ARG A 354 -20.58 22.34 -31.13
CA ARG A 354 -21.37 22.86 -30.00
C ARG A 354 -21.75 24.29 -30.38
N GLU A 355 -23.00 24.48 -30.77
CA GLU A 355 -23.59 25.81 -30.89
C GLU A 355 -23.86 26.40 -29.50
N LYS A 356 -23.81 27.74 -29.46
CA LYS A 356 -23.81 28.60 -28.26
C LYS A 356 -25.08 28.52 -27.43
#